data_AF-A0A957P5X9-F1
#
_entry.id   AF-A0A957P5X9-F1
#
_cell.length_a   1.000
_cell.length_b   1.000
_cell.length_c   1.000
_cell.angle_alpha   90.00
_cell.angle_beta   90.00
_cell.angle_gamma   90.00
#
_symmetry.space_group_name_H-M   'P 1'
#
loop_
_entity.id
_entity.type
_entity.pdbx_description
1 polymer ?
#
loop_
_entity_poly.entity_id
_entity_poly.type
_entity_poly.pdbx_seq_one_letter_code
_entity_poly.pdbx_strand_id
1 'polypeptide(L)'
;SFDLKLQEQFPETNVVRIFLYVFSKEGQALEGYGLRVTKDGTALPADGLSFGPQAGFTWPVAEARQRFQNLKVEFPGQSPGGVWEVQLIDSGGNALGPAATFELSGNDQNQELYVRYEKR
;
A
#
# COMPACT_ATOMS: atom_id res chain seq x y z
N SER A 1 6.40 4.14 -16.02
CA SER A 1 6.40 5.05 -14.86
C SER A 1 4.98 5.19 -14.33
N PHE A 2 4.83 5.43 -13.03
CA PHE A 2 3.53 5.57 -12.39
C PHE A 2 3.41 6.90 -11.65
N ASP A 3 2.17 7.37 -11.50
CA ASP A 3 1.82 8.48 -10.61
C ASP A 3 1.23 7.92 -9.31
N LEU A 4 1.67 8.43 -8.16
CA LEU A 4 0.94 8.26 -6.91
C LEU A 4 -0.31 9.15 -6.98
N LYS A 5 -1.48 8.53 -7.10
CA LYS A 5 -2.76 9.24 -7.20
C LYS A 5 -3.39 9.52 -5.85
N LEU A 6 -3.16 8.63 -4.88
CA LEU A 6 -3.79 8.74 -3.57
C LEU A 6 -2.97 8.00 -2.51
N GLN A 7 -2.91 8.59 -1.33
CA GLN A 7 -2.51 7.93 -0.10
C GLN A 7 -3.50 8.28 1.01
N GLU A 8 -3.98 7.28 1.74
CA GLU A 8 -5.01 7.43 2.79
C GLU A 8 -4.70 6.53 3.97
N GLN A 9 -5.30 6.83 5.12
CA GLN A 9 -5.25 6.00 6.32
C GLN A 9 -6.68 5.67 6.77
N PHE A 10 -6.90 4.47 7.29
CA PHE A 10 -8.19 3.99 7.78
C PHE A 10 -8.06 3.32 9.15
N PRO A 11 -9.17 3.23 9.92
CA PRO A 11 -9.16 2.59 11.23
C PRO A 11 -8.71 1.12 11.19
N GLU A 12 -7.67 0.83 11.99
CA GLU A 12 -7.14 -0.49 12.32
C GLU A 12 -6.20 -0.30 13.52
N THR A 13 -6.23 -1.23 14.47
CA THR A 13 -5.51 -1.08 15.75
C THR A 13 -4.60 -2.27 16.08
N ASN A 14 -4.73 -3.38 15.37
CA ASN A 14 -4.03 -4.61 15.71
C ASN A 14 -2.71 -4.79 14.95
N VAL A 15 -2.62 -4.23 13.74
CA VAL A 15 -1.51 -4.44 12.83
C VAL A 15 -1.41 -3.30 11.83
N VAL A 16 -0.19 -2.84 11.54
CA VAL A 16 0.03 -1.99 10.37
C VAL A 16 -0.12 -2.85 9.13
N ARG A 17 -1.09 -2.49 8.30
CA ARG A 17 -1.30 -3.12 7.00
C ARG A 17 -1.25 -2.09 5.89
N ILE A 18 -0.76 -2.50 4.75
CA ILE A 18 -0.64 -1.66 3.56
C ILE A 18 -1.39 -2.34 2.43
N PHE A 19 -2.40 -1.66 1.92
CA PHE A 19 -3.08 -2.02 0.69
C PHE A 19 -2.53 -1.19 -0.46
N LEU A 20 -2.23 -1.85 -1.57
CA LEU A 20 -1.86 -1.23 -2.83
C LEU A 20 -2.98 -1.43 -3.85
N TYR A 21 -3.29 -0.37 -4.59
CA TYR A 21 -3.99 -0.48 -5.86
C TYR A 21 -3.14 0.12 -6.98
N VAL A 22 -2.56 -0.74 -7.82
CA VAL A 22 -1.82 -0.35 -9.03
C VAL A 22 -2.64 -0.69 -10.27
N PHE A 23 -2.89 0.30 -11.12
CA PHE A 23 -3.85 0.17 -12.23
C PHE A 23 -3.44 0.94 -13.49
N SER A 24 -4.03 0.57 -14.64
CA SER A 24 -3.83 1.26 -15.92
C SER A 24 -4.72 2.50 -16.05
N LYS A 25 -4.50 3.32 -17.09
CA LYS A 25 -5.37 4.47 -17.40
C LYS A 25 -6.83 4.08 -17.63
N GLU A 26 -7.05 2.87 -18.13
CA GLU A 26 -8.37 2.30 -18.41
C GLU A 26 -9.04 1.75 -17.15
N GLY A 27 -8.40 1.81 -15.99
CA GLY A 27 -8.96 1.34 -14.73
C GLY A 27 -8.67 -0.13 -14.40
N GLN A 28 -7.89 -0.83 -15.22
CA GLN A 28 -7.59 -2.26 -15.04
C GLN A 28 -6.50 -2.47 -13.97
N ALA A 29 -6.70 -3.43 -13.05
CA ALA A 29 -5.69 -3.81 -12.08
C ALA A 29 -4.47 -4.45 -12.78
N LEU A 30 -3.26 -4.02 -12.38
CA LEU A 30 -2.02 -4.47 -12.99
C LEU A 30 -1.27 -5.45 -12.06
N GLU A 31 -0.81 -6.57 -12.60
CA GLU A 31 -0.09 -7.60 -11.85
C GLU A 31 1.44 -7.42 -11.90
N GLY A 32 2.14 -8.07 -10.97
CA GLY A 32 3.61 -8.18 -10.99
C GLY A 32 4.37 -7.03 -10.34
N TYR A 33 3.70 -6.15 -9.58
CA TYR A 33 4.32 -5.03 -8.87
C TYR A 33 4.39 -5.29 -7.36
N GLY A 34 5.49 -4.90 -6.73
CA GLY A 34 5.70 -5.07 -5.29
C GLY A 34 5.71 -3.73 -4.55
N LEU A 35 5.96 -3.83 -3.23
CA LEU A 35 6.24 -2.67 -2.39
C LEU A 35 7.63 -2.83 -1.77
N ARG A 36 8.39 -1.73 -1.74
CA ARG A 36 9.49 -1.55 -0.79
C ARG A 36 8.98 -0.66 0.33
N VAL A 37 9.11 -1.13 1.56
CA VAL A 37 8.62 -0.41 2.74
C VAL A 37 9.78 -0.15 3.68
N THR A 38 9.91 1.09 4.13
CA THR A 38 10.81 1.46 5.21
C THR A 38 10.03 2.08 6.36
N LYS A 39 10.56 1.91 7.57
CA LYS A 39 10.08 2.58 8.77
C LYS A 39 11.26 3.28 9.44
N ASP A 40 11.19 4.60 9.59
CA ASP A 40 12.28 5.43 10.12
C ASP A 40 13.62 5.15 9.40
N GLY A 41 13.55 4.95 8.07
CA GLY A 41 14.69 4.60 7.22
C GLY A 41 15.12 3.12 7.27
N THR A 42 14.58 2.31 8.18
CA THR A 42 14.88 0.87 8.27
C THR A 42 13.98 0.07 7.33
N ALA A 43 14.56 -0.74 6.44
CA ALA A 43 13.78 -1.58 5.55
C ALA A 43 13.00 -2.67 6.31
N LEU A 44 11.73 -2.82 5.96
CA LEU A 44 10.87 -3.90 6.44
C LEU A 44 10.55 -4.86 5.30
N PRO A 45 10.47 -6.19 5.56
CA PRO A 45 10.09 -7.15 4.54
C PRO A 45 8.64 -6.92 4.11
N ALA A 46 8.42 -6.81 2.81
CA ALA A 46 7.11 -6.59 2.21
C ALA A 46 6.92 -7.61 1.08
N ASP A 47 6.52 -8.82 1.45
CA ASP A 47 6.42 -9.94 0.53
C ASP A 47 5.11 -9.89 -0.28
N GLY A 48 5.21 -10.26 -1.55
CA GLY A 48 4.08 -10.37 -2.45
C GLY A 48 4.18 -9.48 -3.69
N LEU A 49 3.40 -9.84 -4.70
CA LEU A 49 3.23 -9.07 -5.93
C LEU A 49 1.75 -8.82 -6.16
N SER A 50 1.46 -7.73 -6.84
CA SER A 50 0.09 -7.37 -7.18
C SER A 50 -0.52 -8.38 -8.14
N PHE A 51 -1.83 -8.61 -8.02
CA PHE A 51 -2.61 -9.44 -8.91
C PHE A 51 -3.43 -8.60 -9.92
N GLY A 52 -3.98 -9.26 -10.92
CA GLY A 52 -4.81 -8.66 -11.97
C GLY A 52 -5.46 -9.75 -12.83
N PRO A 53 -6.34 -9.39 -13.78
CA PRO A 53 -6.78 -8.04 -14.16
C PRO A 53 -7.91 -7.49 -13.27
N GLN A 54 -8.49 -8.32 -12.40
CA GLN A 54 -9.60 -7.96 -11.52
C GLN A 54 -9.06 -7.53 -10.16
N ALA A 55 -9.41 -6.33 -9.71
CA ALA A 55 -9.10 -5.88 -8.36
C ALA A 55 -10.01 -6.57 -7.34
N GLY A 56 -9.47 -6.81 -6.14
CA GLY A 56 -10.28 -7.09 -4.96
C GLY A 56 -10.74 -5.80 -4.28
N PHE A 57 -11.49 -5.95 -3.20
CA PHE A 57 -11.79 -4.86 -2.29
C PHE A 57 -10.94 -4.98 -1.02
N THR A 58 -10.59 -3.85 -0.41
CA THR A 58 -9.95 -3.82 0.92
C THR A 58 -10.87 -4.40 1.97
N TRP A 59 -12.18 -4.16 1.84
CA TRP A 59 -13.22 -4.59 2.78
C TRP A 59 -14.36 -5.33 2.05
N PRO A 60 -14.95 -6.39 2.63
CA PRO A 60 -16.02 -7.16 1.98
C PRO A 60 -17.39 -6.47 2.04
N VAL A 61 -17.54 -5.44 2.87
CA VAL A 61 -18.78 -4.67 3.05
C VAL A 61 -18.62 -3.29 2.40
N ALA A 62 -19.65 -2.86 1.67
CA ALA A 62 -19.69 -1.54 1.04
C ALA A 62 -19.81 -0.45 2.12
N GLU A 63 -18.71 0.25 2.36
CA GLU A 63 -18.60 1.34 3.33
C GLU A 63 -17.64 2.42 2.81
N ALA A 64 -17.61 3.59 3.46
CA ALA A 64 -16.77 4.72 3.06
C ALA A 64 -15.26 4.38 3.02
N ARG A 65 -14.81 3.36 3.77
CA ARG A 65 -13.43 2.85 3.79
C ARG A 65 -13.10 1.87 2.66
N GLN A 66 -14.10 1.35 1.95
CA GLN A 66 -13.85 0.34 0.92
C GLN A 66 -13.07 0.97 -0.24
N ARG A 67 -12.00 0.31 -0.66
CA ARG A 67 -11.18 0.68 -1.82
C ARG A 67 -10.94 -0.55 -2.68
N PHE A 68 -10.64 -0.34 -3.96
CA PHE A 68 -10.03 -1.40 -4.76
C PHE A 68 -8.62 -1.67 -4.25
N GLN A 69 -8.17 -2.92 -4.33
CA GLN A 69 -6.80 -3.30 -4.03
C GLN A 69 -6.40 -4.47 -4.90
N ASN A 70 -5.11 -4.59 -5.15
CA ASN A 70 -4.54 -5.76 -5.78
C ASN A 70 -3.24 -6.24 -5.13
N LEU A 71 -2.89 -5.75 -3.95
CA LEU A 71 -1.88 -6.33 -3.06
C LEU A 71 -2.19 -5.89 -1.62
N LYS A 72 -1.97 -6.79 -0.66
CA LYS A 72 -2.03 -6.53 0.78
C LYS A 72 -0.76 -7.05 1.44
N VAL A 73 -0.12 -6.21 2.25
CA VAL A 73 1.04 -6.55 3.07
C VAL A 73 0.72 -6.21 4.52
N GLU A 74 1.12 -7.07 5.46
CA GLU A 74 0.88 -6.87 6.90
C GLU A 74 2.21 -6.95 7.66
N PHE A 75 2.37 -6.12 8.68
CA PHE A 75 3.60 -6.01 9.49
C PHE A 75 3.31 -6.39 10.95
N PRO A 76 3.03 -7.67 11.24
CA PRO A 76 2.75 -8.12 12.61
C PRO A 76 3.96 -7.88 13.53
N GLY A 77 3.69 -7.47 14.77
CA GLY A 77 4.71 -7.23 15.79
C GLY A 77 5.53 -5.94 15.61
N GLN A 78 5.30 -5.18 14.54
CA GLN A 78 5.87 -3.83 14.41
C GLN A 78 5.05 -2.84 15.23
N SER A 79 5.73 -1.95 15.98
CA SER A 79 5.06 -0.79 16.56
C SER A 79 4.58 0.14 15.44
N PRO A 80 3.40 0.76 15.54
CA PRO A 80 2.90 1.62 14.47
C PRO A 80 3.66 2.94 14.39
N GLY A 81 4.09 3.50 15.52
CA GLY A 81 4.68 4.84 15.56
C GLY A 81 5.97 4.97 14.75
N GLY A 82 6.08 6.05 13.96
CA GLY A 82 7.22 6.36 13.10
C GLY A 82 6.81 6.83 11.71
N VAL A 83 7.81 7.08 10.87
CA VAL A 83 7.62 7.46 9.46
C VAL A 83 7.70 6.22 8.58
N TRP A 84 6.58 5.86 7.95
CA TRP A 84 6.47 4.77 7.00
C TRP A 84 6.57 5.30 5.58
N GLU A 85 7.55 4.83 4.83
CA GLU A 85 7.71 5.15 3.42
C GLU A 85 7.38 3.91 2.57
N VAL A 86 6.51 4.09 1.58
CA VAL A 86 5.95 3.02 0.75
C VAL A 86 6.26 3.33 -0.72
N GLN A 87 7.17 2.57 -1.30
CA GLN A 87 7.63 2.75 -2.67
C GLN A 87 7.10 1.60 -3.55
N LEU A 88 6.36 1.95 -4.61
CA LEU A 88 6.02 0.99 -5.67
C LEU A 88 7.30 0.53 -6.39
N ILE A 89 7.45 -0.78 -6.58
CA ILE A 89 8.59 -1.38 -7.27
C ILE A 89 8.16 -2.38 -8.35
N ASP A 90 9.01 -2.59 -9.36
CA ASP A 90 8.89 -3.72 -10.28
C ASP A 90 9.43 -5.02 -9.66
N SER A 91 9.32 -6.14 -10.39
CA SER A 91 9.85 -7.45 -9.96
C SER A 91 11.37 -7.52 -9.80
N GLY A 92 12.11 -6.55 -10.37
CA GLY A 92 13.55 -6.39 -10.17
C GLY A 92 13.91 -5.49 -8.99
N GLY A 93 12.91 -4.90 -8.30
CA GLY A 93 13.11 -3.98 -7.20
C GLY A 93 13.38 -2.54 -7.62
N ASN A 94 13.17 -2.16 -8.88
CA ASN A 94 13.34 -0.77 -9.30
C ASN A 94 12.12 0.06 -8.89
N ALA A 95 12.35 1.27 -8.37
CA ALA A 95 11.29 2.20 -8.02
C ALA A 95 10.52 2.68 -9.26
N LEU A 96 9.19 2.72 -9.15
CA LEU A 96 8.29 2.97 -10.27
C LEU A 96 7.44 4.24 -10.16
N GLY A 97 7.87 5.21 -9.38
CA GLY A 97 7.15 6.48 -9.18
C GLY A 97 7.56 7.09 -7.84
N PRO A 98 6.89 8.15 -7.37
CA PRO A 98 7.14 8.71 -6.05
C PRO A 98 6.73 7.72 -4.95
N ALA A 99 7.42 7.75 -3.82
CA ALA A 99 6.99 7.03 -2.62
C ALA A 99 5.81 7.77 -1.94
N ALA A 100 4.95 7.01 -1.26
CA ALA A 100 3.98 7.54 -0.32
C ALA A 100 4.59 7.56 1.08
N THR A 101 4.24 8.55 1.91
CA THR A 101 4.78 8.70 3.26
C THR A 101 3.64 8.85 4.27
N PHE A 102 3.71 8.09 5.36
CA PHE A 102 2.75 8.13 6.46
C PHE A 102 3.49 8.35 7.78
N GLU A 103 3.03 9.31 8.57
CA GLU A 103 3.50 9.52 9.94
C GLU A 103 2.44 8.97 10.88
N LEU A 104 2.81 7.94 11.65
CA LEU A 104 1.93 7.27 12.60
C LEU A 104 2.40 7.58 14.03
N SER A 105 1.44 7.73 14.93
CA SER A 105 1.71 7.81 16.38
C SER A 105 1.92 6.41 16.99
N GLY A 106 2.56 6.33 18.16
CA GLY A 106 2.82 5.04 18.83
C GLY A 106 1.55 4.26 19.20
N ASN A 107 0.43 4.94 19.36
CA ASN A 107 -0.89 4.41 19.68
C ASN A 107 -1.92 4.71 18.57
N ASP A 108 -1.45 4.84 17.33
CA ASP A 108 -2.30 5.23 16.21
C ASP A 108 -3.50 4.29 16.06
N GLN A 109 -4.67 4.88 15.82
CA GLN A 109 -5.91 4.13 15.60
C GLN A 109 -6.17 3.86 14.11
N ASN A 110 -5.35 4.42 13.22
CA ASN A 110 -5.49 4.33 11.77
C ASN A 110 -4.29 3.59 11.15
N GLN A 111 -4.14 2.30 11.47
CA GLN A 111 -2.99 1.50 11.02
C GLN A 111 -3.21 0.82 9.65
N GLU A 112 -4.34 1.06 8.98
CA GLU A 112 -4.57 0.60 7.61
C GLU A 112 -4.15 1.71 6.63
N LEU A 113 -2.99 1.53 6.02
CA LEU A 113 -2.43 2.44 5.03
C LEU A 113 -2.87 2.00 3.64
N TYR A 114 -3.24 2.96 2.81
CA TYR A 114 -3.69 2.71 1.45
C TYR A 114 -2.91 3.58 0.48
N VAL A 115 -2.36 2.97 -0.57
CA VAL A 115 -1.65 3.66 -1.65
C VAL A 115 -2.23 3.26 -3.01
N ARG A 116 -2.39 4.25 -3.89
CA ARG A 116 -2.95 4.05 -5.24
C ARG A 116 -2.03 4.64 -6.30
N TYR A 117 -1.62 3.81 -7.25
CA TYR A 117 -0.73 4.17 -8.35
C TYR A 117 -1.37 3.93 -9.72
N GLU A 118 -1.30 4.93 -10.60
CA GLU A 118 -1.77 4.82 -11.98
C GLU A 118 -0.59 4.78 -12.95
N LYS A 119 -0.63 3.85 -13.90
CA LYS A 119 0.34 3.78 -14.99
C LYS A 119 0.14 4.97 -15.93
N ARG A 120 1.22 5.69 -16.25
CA ARG A 120 1.19 6.74 -17.28
C ARG A 120 1.05 6.17 -18.69
#